data_AF-A0A6L5EWM4-F1
#
_entry.id   AF-A0A6L5EWM4-F1
#
_cell.length_a   1.000
_cell.length_b   1.000
_cell.length_c   1.000
_cell.angle_alpha   90.00
_cell.angle_beta   90.00
_cell.angle_gamma   90.00
#
_symmetry.space_group_name_H-M   'P 1'
#
loop_
_entity.id
_entity.type
_entity.pdbx_description
1 polymer ?
#
loop_
_entity_poly.entity_id
_entity_poly.type
_entity_poly.pdbx_seq_one_letter_code
_entity_poly.pdbx_strand_id
1 'polypeptide(L)' 'TEAQPELAQRFGIRSIPTLIAVRDGVVLYAQPGALPERSLEDLITKLREVDMAEVRRQTQDRAS' A
#
# COMPACT_ATOMS: atom_id res chain seq x y z
N THR A 1 -5.61 -3.81 -15.96
CA THR A 1 -5.85 -2.40 -15.54
C THR A 1 -6.55 -1.59 -16.62
N GLU A 2 -7.20 -2.23 -17.58
CA GLU A 2 -8.00 -1.55 -18.62
C GLU A 2 -9.36 -1.08 -18.09
N ALA A 3 -9.79 -1.58 -16.93
CA ALA A 3 -11.10 -1.29 -16.35
C ALA A 3 -11.20 0.05 -15.60
N GLN A 4 -10.09 0.62 -15.12
CA GLN A 4 -10.07 1.88 -14.32
C GLN A 4 -8.74 2.65 -14.49
N PRO A 5 -8.54 3.35 -15.62
CA PRO A 5 -7.30 4.07 -15.93
C PRO A 5 -7.00 5.22 -14.95
N GLU A 6 -8.04 5.90 -14.46
CA GLU A 6 -7.89 7.01 -13.51
C GLU A 6 -7.32 6.51 -12.15
N LEU A 7 -7.77 5.35 -11.67
CA LEU A 7 -7.24 4.73 -10.47
C LEU A 7 -5.77 4.34 -10.64
N ALA A 8 -5.42 3.76 -11.80
CA ALA A 8 -4.04 3.41 -12.11
C ALA A 8 -3.13 4.64 -12.14
N GLN A 9 -3.58 5.76 -12.70
CA GLN A 9 -2.84 7.02 -12.68
C GLN A 9 -2.67 7.57 -11.26
N ARG A 10 -3.74 7.59 -10.46
CA ARG A 10 -3.71 8.11 -9.07
C ARG A 10 -2.74 7.35 -8.17
N PHE A 11 -2.59 6.04 -8.37
CA PHE A 11 -1.66 5.20 -7.60
C PHE A 11 -0.32 4.94 -8.32
N GLY A 12 -0.07 5.58 -9.46
CA GLY A 12 1.19 5.41 -10.21
C GLY A 12 1.45 3.98 -10.68
N ILE A 13 0.40 3.19 -10.96
CA ILE A 13 0.50 1.79 -11.35
C ILE A 13 1.07 1.70 -12.78
N ARG A 14 2.32 1.22 -12.89
CA ARG A 14 3.04 1.06 -14.18
C ARG A 14 3.20 -0.40 -14.62
N SER A 15 2.87 -1.35 -13.75
CA SER A 15 3.01 -2.78 -13.99
C SER A 15 1.89 -3.56 -13.32
N ILE A 16 1.56 -4.73 -13.87
CA ILE A 16 0.44 -5.56 -13.41
C ILE A 16 0.96 -6.99 -13.25
N PRO A 17 0.66 -7.67 -12.13
CA PRO A 17 -0.07 -7.16 -10.96
C PRO A 17 0.74 -6.12 -10.13
N THR A 18 0.07 -5.28 -9.35
CA THR A 18 0.68 -4.41 -8.32
C THR A 18 -0.11 -4.61 -7.03
N LEU A 19 0.59 -4.84 -5.92
CA LEU A 19 -0.01 -5.00 -4.60
C LEU A 19 0.06 -3.68 -3.83
N ILE A 20 -1.08 -3.21 -3.33
CA ILE A 20 -1.20 -2.00 -2.52
C ILE A 20 -1.95 -2.36 -1.22
N ALA A 21 -1.40 -1.97 -0.07
CA ALA A 21 -2.09 -2.04 1.20
C ALA A 21 -2.41 -0.64 1.73
N VAL A 22 -3.69 -0.40 2.00
CA VAL A 22 -4.19 0.89 2.50
C VAL A 22 -4.86 0.66 3.86
N ARG A 23 -4.53 1.51 4.84
CA ARG A 23 -5.16 1.53 6.16
C ARG A 23 -5.43 2.96 6.58
N ASP A 24 -6.66 3.23 6.99
CA ASP A 24 -7.15 4.57 7.36
C ASP A 24 -6.85 5.67 6.33
N GLY A 25 -6.91 5.34 5.04
CA GLY A 25 -6.59 6.28 3.96
C GLY A 25 -5.09 6.50 3.71
N VAL A 26 -4.20 5.82 4.43
CA VAL A 26 -2.75 5.86 4.24
C VAL A 26 -2.28 4.62 3.49
N VAL A 27 -1.45 4.81 2.46
CA VAL A 27 -0.77 3.71 1.76
C VAL A 27 0.40 3.24 2.62
N LEU A 28 0.29 2.03 3.16
CA LEU A 28 1.34 1.41 3.99
C LEU A 28 2.31 0.55 3.18
N TYR A 29 1.88 0.06 2.02
CA TYR A 29 2.68 -0.78 1.14
C TYR A 29 2.25 -0.59 -0.31
N ALA A 30 3.21 -0.51 -1.23
CA ALA A 30 2.97 -0.49 -2.66
C ALA A 30 4.16 -1.12 -3.38
N GLN A 31 3.98 -2.33 -3.94
CA GLN A 31 5.02 -2.97 -4.76
C GLN A 31 4.43 -3.63 -6.01
N PRO A 32 5.12 -3.50 -7.16
CA PRO A 32 4.78 -4.24 -8.36
C PRO A 32 5.10 -5.73 -8.21
N GLY A 33 4.30 -6.57 -8.85
CA GLY A 33 4.45 -8.03 -8.84
C GLY A 33 3.48 -8.74 -7.88
N ALA A 34 3.37 -10.05 -8.07
CA ALA A 34 2.63 -10.92 -7.17
C ALA A 34 3.54 -11.40 -6.04
N LEU A 35 2.96 -11.58 -4.84
CA LEU A 35 3.66 -12.23 -3.73
C LEU A 35 3.25 -13.71 -3.65
N PRO A 36 4.17 -14.60 -3.28
CA PRO A 36 3.82 -15.95 -2.83
C PRO A 36 2.87 -15.88 -1.62
N GLU A 37 1.98 -16.86 -1.49
CA GLU A 37 0.95 -16.92 -0.44
C GLU A 37 1.51 -16.68 0.97
N ARG A 38 2.53 -17.44 1.36
CA ARG A 38 3.18 -17.28 2.67
C ARG A 38 3.72 -15.86 2.91
N SER A 39 4.31 -15.23 1.89
CA SER A 39 4.82 -13.86 2.00
C SER A 39 3.70 -12.84 2.10
N LEU A 40 2.55 -13.11 1.46
CA LEU A 40 1.35 -12.29 1.59
C LEU A 40 0.76 -12.39 3.00
N GLU A 41 0.69 -13.58 3.58
CA GLU A 41 0.24 -13.80 4.97
C GLU A 41 1.13 -13.08 5.98
N ASP A 42 2.44 -13.18 5.82
CA ASP A 42 3.42 -12.48 6.66
C ASP A 42 3.25 -10.95 6.53
N LEU A 43 3.03 -10.46 5.31
CA LEU A 43 2.79 -9.03 5.05
C LEU A 43 1.49 -8.58 5.76
N ILE A 44 0.40 -9.34 5.64
CA ILE A 44 -0.87 -9.01 6.31
C ILE A 44 -0.69 -8.95 7.83
N THR A 45 0.04 -9.92 8.41
CA THR A 45 0.33 -9.94 9.86
C THR A 45 1.07 -8.68 10.28
N LYS A 46 2.17 -8.34 9.61
CA LYS A 46 2.96 -7.13 9.89
C LYS A 46 2.13 -5.86 9.76
N LEU A 47 1.30 -5.74 8.72
CA LEU A 47 0.46 -4.56 8.49
C LEU A 47 -0.60 -4.35 9.57
N ARG A 48 -1.08 -5.42 10.21
CA ARG A 48 -2.02 -5.34 11.33
C ARG A 48 -1.34 -4.78 12.59
N GLU A 49 -0.08 -5.12 12.79
CA GLU A 49 0.75 -4.70 13.94
C GLU A 49 1.26 -3.26 13.83
N VAL A 50 1.17 -2.63 12.65
CA VAL A 50 1.58 -1.22 12.45
C VAL A 50 0.82 -0.29 13.40
N ASP A 51 1.58 0.51 14.17
CA ASP A 51 1.05 1.61 14.98
C ASP A 51 0.67 2.79 14.08
N MET A 52 -0.64 2.96 13.87
CA MET A 52 -1.17 4.02 13.02
C MET A 52 -1.05 5.42 13.64
N ALA A 53 -0.91 5.55 14.97
CA ALA A 53 -0.68 6.85 15.59
C ALA A 53 0.69 7.39 15.19
N GLU A 54 1.70 6.52 15.25
CA GLU A 54 3.06 6.85 14.83
C GLU A 54 3.14 7.10 13.32
N VAL A 55 2.48 6.28 12.48
CA VAL A 55 2.42 6.53 11.02
C VAL A 55 1.81 7.90 10.72
N ARG A 56 0.70 8.25 11.36
CA ARG A 56 0.04 9.55 11.14
C ARG A 56 0.98 10.71 11.48
N ARG A 57 1.67 10.63 12.62
CA ARG A 57 2.67 11.62 13.03
C ARG A 57 3.74 11.82 11.95
N GLN A 58 4.32 10.73 11.46
CA GLN A 58 5.34 10.77 10.39
C GLN A 58 4.82 11.35 9.07
N THR A 59 3.56 11.08 8.70
CA THR A 59 2.96 11.64 7.48
C THR A 59 2.64 13.13 7.59
N GLN A 60 2.29 13.61 8.77
CA GLN A 60 2.07 15.03 9.03
C GLN A 60 3.40 15.80 9.03
N ASP A 61 4.45 15.22 9.62
CA ASP A 61 5.80 15.80 9.65
C ASP A 61 6.39 15.96 8.23
N ARG A 62 6.05 15.06 7.29
CA ARG A 62 6.52 15.13 5.88
C ARG A 62 5.76 16.11 5.00
N ALA A 63 4.59 16.59 5.42
CA ALA A 63 3.79 17.56 4.67
C ALA A 63 4.14 19.02 5.04
N SER A 64 5.22 19.22 5.79
CA SER A 64 5.70 20.50 6.32
C SER A 64 6.97 20.98 5.62
#